data_AF-A0A2E1BKW9-F1
#
_entry.id   AF-A0A2E1BKW9-F1
#
_cell.length_a   1.000
_cell.length_b   1.000
_cell.length_c   1.000
_cell.angle_alpha   90.00
_cell.angle_beta   90.00
_cell.angle_gamma   90.00
#
_symmetry.space_group_name_H-M   'P 1'
#
loop_
_entity.id
_entity.type
_entity.pdbx_description
1 polymer ?
#
loop_
_entity_poly.entity_id
_entity_poly.type
_entity_poly.pdbx_seq_one_letter_code
_entity_poly.pdbx_strand_id
1 'polypeptide(L)'
;MIQMMDMLQGIDYILFVAYLIMGLIVSSVAFYTFKNVIADKAALRSTLKTLGAFLILFLICYFVLARGEETPLRDGKMLSAAGSKLISAALFMFYSLILIASGSMLWFGIKSRK
;
A
#
# COMPACT_ATOMS: atom_id res chain seq x y z
N MET A 1 35.23 9.30 -29.08
CA MET A 1 34.59 8.01 -28.77
C MET A 1 35.10 7.43 -27.45
N ILE A 2 36.42 7.33 -27.23
CA ILE A 2 37.00 6.79 -25.98
C ILE A 2 36.63 7.61 -24.73
N GLN A 3 36.75 8.93 -24.76
CA GLN A 3 36.37 9.83 -23.64
C GLN A 3 34.90 9.73 -23.19
N MET A 4 34.00 9.30 -24.08
CA MET A 4 32.57 9.15 -23.76
C MET A 4 32.30 7.80 -23.09
N MET A 5 33.12 6.78 -23.38
CA MET A 5 33.08 5.45 -22.74
C MET A 5 33.60 5.52 -21.29
N ASP A 6 34.69 6.25 -21.04
CA ASP A 6 35.26 6.44 -19.69
C ASP A 6 34.28 7.17 -18.75
N MET A 7 33.57 8.19 -19.26
CA MET A 7 32.51 8.86 -18.48
C MET A 7 31.34 7.94 -18.16
N LEU A 8 30.95 7.04 -19.08
CA LEU A 8 29.87 6.09 -18.85
C LEU A 8 30.22 5.12 -17.71
N GLN A 9 31.46 4.59 -17.69
CA GLN A 9 31.94 3.73 -16.61
C GLN A 9 32.01 4.45 -15.25
N GLY A 10 32.40 5.73 -15.24
CA GLY A 10 32.39 6.55 -14.01
C GLY A 10 30.99 6.75 -13.44
N ILE A 11 30.00 6.98 -14.31
CA ILE A 11 28.60 7.14 -13.93
C ILE A 11 28.02 5.81 -13.40
N ASP A 12 28.28 4.69 -14.09
CA ASP A 12 27.84 3.35 -13.65
C ASP A 12 28.38 3.00 -12.26
N TYR A 13 29.65 3.32 -11.97
CA TYR A 13 30.25 3.07 -10.66
C TYR A 13 29.57 3.88 -9.55
N ILE A 14 29.31 5.17 -9.79
CA ILE A 14 28.62 6.04 -8.82
C ILE A 14 27.17 5.56 -8.61
N LEU A 15 26.45 5.16 -9.67
CA LEU A 15 25.10 4.61 -9.55
C LEU A 15 25.08 3.31 -8.75
N PHE A 16 26.03 2.40 -9.01
CA PHE A 16 26.11 1.12 -8.29
C PHE A 16 26.30 1.34 -6.78
N VAL A 17 27.24 2.23 -6.41
CA VAL A 17 27.47 2.60 -5.01
C VAL A 17 26.24 3.28 -4.40
N ALA A 18 25.58 4.18 -5.13
CA ALA A 18 24.36 4.85 -4.66
C ALA A 18 23.23 3.86 -4.39
N TYR A 19 22.98 2.89 -5.29
CA TYR A 19 21.99 1.83 -5.08
C TYR A 19 22.35 0.91 -3.93
N LEU A 20 23.63 0.61 -3.73
CA LEU A 20 24.10 -0.20 -2.60
C LEU A 20 23.82 0.51 -1.27
N ILE A 21 24.18 1.79 -1.16
CA ILE A 21 23.92 2.60 0.04
C ILE A 21 22.42 2.76 0.27
N MET A 22 21.65 3.02 -0.79
CA MET A 22 20.19 3.12 -0.71
C MET A 22 19.56 1.82 -0.21
N GLY A 23 20.00 0.68 -0.74
CA GLY A 23 19.59 -0.65 -0.25
C GLY A 23 19.96 -0.88 1.22
N LEU A 24 21.13 -0.44 1.65
CA LEU A 24 21.59 -0.57 3.04
C LEU A 24 20.77 0.32 3.99
N ILE A 25 20.45 1.55 3.59
CA ILE A 25 19.61 2.46 4.38
C ILE A 25 18.19 1.90 4.48
N VAL A 26 17.58 1.52 3.35
CA VAL A 26 16.21 0.98 3.31
C VAL A 26 16.11 -0.30 4.14
N SER A 27 17.07 -1.21 4.02
CA SER A 27 17.09 -2.45 4.82
C SER A 27 17.28 -2.17 6.31
N SER A 28 18.17 -1.24 6.68
CA SER A 28 18.38 -0.83 8.08
C SER A 28 17.10 -0.23 8.67
N VAL A 29 16.49 0.72 7.97
CA VAL A 29 15.23 1.37 8.40
C VAL A 29 14.11 0.35 8.53
N ALA A 30 13.96 -0.57 7.57
CA ALA A 30 12.98 -1.64 7.64
C ALA A 30 13.21 -2.50 8.89
N PHE A 31 14.44 -2.97 9.11
CA PHE A 31 14.79 -3.79 10.27
C PHE A 31 14.52 -3.09 11.60
N TYR A 32 14.94 -1.83 11.74
CA TYR A 32 14.68 -1.03 12.94
C TYR A 32 13.19 -0.76 13.14
N THR A 33 12.44 -0.52 12.07
CA THR A 33 10.98 -0.29 12.14
C THR A 33 10.26 -1.53 12.65
N PHE A 34 10.53 -2.71 12.08
CA PHE A 34 9.94 -3.96 12.56
C PHE A 34 10.36 -4.27 14.01
N LYS A 35 11.65 -4.12 14.33
CA LYS A 35 12.15 -4.33 15.69
C LYS A 35 11.47 -3.39 16.69
N ASN A 36 11.30 -2.12 16.34
CA ASN A 36 10.68 -1.12 17.18
C ASN A 36 9.18 -1.41 17.42
N VAL A 37 8.45 -1.77 16.36
CA VAL A 37 7.03 -2.12 16.46
C VAL A 37 6.82 -3.40 17.28
N ILE A 38 7.72 -4.38 17.19
CA ILE A 38 7.61 -5.65 17.93
C ILE A 38 8.04 -5.51 19.39
N ALA A 39 9.08 -4.70 19.66
CA ALA A 39 9.58 -4.49 21.01
C ALA A 39 8.56 -3.77 21.92
N ASP A 40 7.79 -2.84 21.35
CA ASP A 40 6.78 -2.10 22.09
C ASP A 40 5.42 -2.82 22.04
N LYS A 41 5.01 -3.38 23.19
CA LYS A 41 3.75 -4.12 23.32
C LYS A 41 2.52 -3.25 23.05
N ALA A 42 2.60 -1.94 23.30
CA ALA A 42 1.52 -1.00 23.01
C ALA A 42 1.48 -0.67 21.51
N ALA A 43 2.63 -0.39 20.89
CA ALA A 43 2.73 -0.14 19.45
C ALA A 43 2.31 -1.36 18.63
N LEU A 44 2.71 -2.57 19.05
CA LEU A 44 2.32 -3.82 18.40
C LEU A 44 0.80 -4.01 18.44
N ARG A 45 0.17 -3.81 19.61
CA ARG A 45 -1.29 -3.97 19.75
C ARG A 45 -2.06 -2.93 18.92
N SER A 46 -1.59 -1.69 18.86
CA SER A 46 -2.22 -0.64 18.05
C SER A 46 -2.11 -0.96 16.55
N THR A 47 -0.89 -1.28 16.10
CA THR A 47 -0.62 -1.65 14.71
C THR A 47 -1.41 -2.89 14.29
N LEU A 48 -1.48 -3.91 15.15
CA LEU A 48 -2.22 -5.14 14.88
C LEU A 48 -3.73 -4.92 14.84
N LYS A 49 -4.29 -4.02 15.67
CA LYS A 49 -5.71 -3.65 15.60
C LYS A 49 -6.03 -2.93 14.29
N THR A 50 -5.19 -1.98 13.88
CA THR A 50 -5.38 -1.24 12.63
C THR A 50 -5.22 -2.15 11.41
N LEU A 51 -4.16 -2.97 11.39
CA LEU A 51 -3.95 -3.97 10.33
C LEU A 51 -5.09 -4.99 10.29
N GLY A 52 -5.51 -5.51 11.45
CA GLY A 52 -6.62 -6.46 11.55
C GLY A 52 -7.93 -5.86 11.05
N ALA A 53 -8.28 -4.64 11.47
CA ALA A 53 -9.46 -3.94 10.99
C ALA A 53 -9.41 -3.68 9.48
N PHE A 54 -8.26 -3.26 8.96
CA PHE A 54 -8.05 -3.04 7.53
C PHE A 54 -8.19 -4.35 6.74
N LEU A 55 -7.63 -5.45 7.23
CA LEU A 55 -7.66 -6.76 6.58
C LEU A 55 -9.04 -7.40 6.62
N ILE A 56 -9.79 -7.24 7.72
CA ILE A 56 -11.20 -7.63 7.80
C ILE A 56 -12.04 -6.84 6.80
N LEU A 57 -11.83 -5.53 6.71
CA LEU A 57 -12.56 -4.68 5.75
C LEU A 57 -12.20 -5.02 4.30
N PHE A 58 -10.93 -5.34 4.03
CA PHE A 58 -10.47 -5.85 2.73
C PHE A 58 -11.14 -7.17 2.39
N LEU A 59 -11.19 -8.13 3.32
CA LEU A 59 -11.86 -9.41 3.12
C LEU A 59 -13.36 -9.22 2.87
N ILE A 60 -14.03 -8.32 3.60
CA ILE A 60 -15.44 -7.99 3.35
C ILE A 60 -15.61 -7.41 1.94
N CYS A 61 -14.76 -6.47 1.51
CA CYS A 61 -14.85 -5.93 0.15
C CYS A 61 -14.53 -6.98 -0.93
N TYR A 62 -13.56 -7.87 -0.68
CA TYR A 62 -13.16 -8.91 -1.62
C TYR A 62 -14.17 -10.07 -1.70
N PHE A 63 -14.80 -10.48 -0.59
CA PHE A 63 -15.75 -11.59 -0.57
C PHE A 63 -17.21 -11.17 -0.78
N VAL A 64 -17.62 -10.01 -0.25
CA VAL A 64 -19.03 -9.57 -0.29
C VAL A 64 -19.31 -8.71 -1.53
N LEU A 65 -18.38 -7.83 -1.90
CA LEU A 65 -18.60 -6.86 -2.99
C LEU A 65 -17.96 -7.29 -4.31
N ALA A 66 -16.83 -8.00 -4.27
CA ALA A 66 -16.21 -8.53 -5.49
C ALA A 66 -16.95 -9.80 -5.96
N ARG A 67 -18.17 -9.63 -6.48
CA ARG A 67 -18.76 -10.63 -7.39
C ARG A 67 -17.81 -10.71 -8.57
N GLY A 68 -17.22 -11.89 -8.76
CA GLY A 68 -16.47 -12.21 -9.97
C GLY A 68 -17.44 -12.35 -11.14
N GLU A 69 -18.10 -11.27 -11.51
CA GLU A 69 -18.76 -11.17 -12.80
C GLU A 69 -17.83 -10.50 -13.79
N GLU A 70 -17.77 -11.16 -14.93
CA GLU A 70 -17.08 -10.84 -16.17
C GLU A 70 -17.57 -9.49 -16.68
N THR A 71 -16.97 -8.42 -16.17
CA THR A 71 -17.25 -7.06 -16.63
C THR A 71 -16.61 -6.88 -18.01
N PRO A 72 -17.40 -6.67 -19.07
CA PRO A 72 -16.86 -6.50 -20.41
C PRO A 72 -16.11 -5.17 -20.48
N LEU A 73 -14.86 -5.22 -20.94
CA LEU A 73 -14.08 -4.03 -21.23
C LEU A 73 -14.63 -3.37 -22.50
N ARG A 74 -14.55 -2.03 -22.59
CA ARG A 74 -14.99 -1.21 -23.75
C ARG A 74 -14.31 -1.55 -25.09
N ASP A 75 -13.41 -2.53 -25.11
CA ASP A 75 -12.53 -2.93 -26.21
C ASP A 75 -12.74 -4.40 -26.66
N GLY A 76 -13.83 -5.06 -26.25
CA GLY A 76 -14.19 -6.40 -26.72
C GLY A 76 -13.25 -7.54 -26.28
N LYS A 77 -12.28 -7.28 -25.39
CA LYS A 77 -11.45 -8.30 -24.75
C LYS A 77 -11.77 -8.39 -23.26
N MET A 78 -11.98 -9.61 -22.79
CA MET A 78 -12.09 -9.92 -21.36
C MET A 78 -10.75 -9.60 -20.67
N LEU A 79 -10.76 -8.75 -19.64
CA LEU A 79 -9.63 -8.68 -18.72
C LEU A 79 -9.59 -9.99 -17.91
N SER A 80 -8.38 -10.51 -17.65
CA SER A 80 -8.18 -11.64 -16.76
C SER A 80 -8.95 -11.44 -15.44
N ALA A 81 -9.86 -12.38 -15.16
CA ALA A 81 -10.85 -12.28 -14.07
C ALA A 81 -10.23 -12.00 -12.69
N ALA A 82 -8.96 -12.38 -12.48
CA ALA A 82 -8.24 -12.15 -11.23
C ALA A 82 -7.80 -10.70 -11.05
N GLY A 83 -7.33 -10.04 -12.11
CA GLY A 83 -6.83 -8.66 -12.06
C GLY A 83 -7.96 -7.66 -11.88
N SER A 84 -9.04 -7.79 -12.66
CA SER A 84 -10.21 -6.92 -12.53
C SER A 84 -10.84 -7.04 -11.14
N LYS A 85 -10.94 -8.27 -10.61
CA LYS A 85 -11.47 -8.52 -9.26
C LYS A 85 -10.64 -7.85 -8.15
N LEU A 86 -9.31 -7.82 -8.28
CA LEU A 86 -8.44 -7.12 -7.32
C LEU A 86 -8.60 -5.61 -7.38
N ILE A 87 -8.65 -5.03 -8.58
CA ILE A 87 -8.85 -3.58 -8.76
C ILE A 87 -10.24 -3.17 -8.25
N SER A 88 -11.31 -3.91 -8.61
CA SER A 88 -12.66 -3.63 -8.14
C SER A 88 -12.76 -3.77 -6.62
N ALA A 89 -12.17 -4.80 -6.03
CA ALA A 89 -12.13 -4.96 -4.57
C ALA A 89 -11.41 -3.79 -3.88
N ALA A 90 -10.29 -3.33 -4.42
CA ALA A 90 -9.55 -2.18 -3.89
C ALA A 90 -10.37 -0.87 -3.99
N LEU A 91 -11.08 -0.66 -5.10
CA LEU A 91 -11.98 0.48 -5.27
C LEU A 91 -13.12 0.47 -4.25
N PHE A 92 -13.81 -0.66 -4.08
CA PHE A 92 -14.87 -0.80 -3.06
C PHE A 92 -14.34 -0.59 -1.64
N MET A 93 -13.12 -1.05 -1.36
CA MET A 93 -12.45 -0.82 -0.08
C MET A 93 -12.20 0.69 0.15
N PHE A 94 -11.69 1.39 -0.86
CA PHE A 94 -11.41 2.81 -0.78
C PHE A 94 -12.68 3.64 -0.55
N TYR A 95 -13.76 3.37 -1.29
CA TYR A 95 -15.05 4.01 -1.08
C TYR A 95 -15.61 3.77 0.34
N SER A 96 -15.49 2.54 0.84
CA SER A 96 -15.94 2.20 2.20
C SER A 96 -15.16 2.98 3.27
N LEU A 97 -13.83 3.07 3.12
CA LEU A 97 -12.97 3.82 4.04
C LEU A 97 -13.28 5.32 4.02
N ILE A 98 -13.53 5.90 2.84
CA ILE A 98 -13.95 7.30 2.71
C ILE A 98 -15.25 7.54 3.50
N LEU A 99 -16.24 6.67 3.34
CA LEU A 99 -17.53 6.82 4.01
C LEU A 99 -17.39 6.74 5.54
N ILE A 100 -16.59 5.78 6.05
CA ILE A 100 -16.31 5.63 7.48
C ILE A 100 -15.53 6.84 8.02
N ALA A 101 -14.54 7.33 7.27
CA ALA A 101 -13.74 8.49 7.66
C ALA A 101 -14.59 9.76 7.72
N SER A 102 -15.39 10.03 6.68
CA SER A 102 -16.30 11.17 6.65
C SER A 102 -17.32 11.13 7.78
N GLY A 103 -17.92 9.96 8.05
CA GLY A 103 -18.84 9.78 9.17
C GLY A 103 -18.18 10.00 10.54
N SER A 104 -16.99 9.43 10.73
CA SER A 104 -16.21 9.59 11.96
C SER A 104 -15.81 11.06 12.20
N MET A 105 -15.36 11.77 11.16
CA MET A 105 -14.98 13.18 11.24
C MET A 105 -16.17 14.09 11.53
N LEU A 106 -17.34 13.84 10.93
CA LEU A 106 -18.56 14.58 11.23
C LEU A 106 -18.98 14.37 12.70
N TRP A 107 -18.94 13.14 13.19
CA TRP A 107 -19.27 12.82 14.58
C TRP A 107 -18.29 13.46 15.58
N PHE A 108 -16.99 13.40 15.31
CA PHE A 108 -15.97 14.06 16.13
C PHE A 108 -16.09 15.58 16.10
N GLY A 109 -16.37 16.17 14.92
CA GLY A 109 -16.54 17.61 14.75
C GLY A 109 -17.74 18.17 15.52
N ILE A 110 -18.86 17.44 15.54
CA ILE A 110 -20.07 17.83 16.30
C ILE A 110 -19.85 17.63 17.80
N LYS A 111 -19.17 16.55 18.21
CA LYS A 111 -18.93 16.24 19.62
C LYS A 111 -17.88 17.16 20.27
N SER A 112 -16.89 17.63 19.53
CA SER A 112 -15.83 18.52 20.06
C SER A 112 -16.32 19.94 20.40
N ARG A 113 -17.58 20.28 20.09
CA ARG A 113 -18.21 21.58 20.42
C ARG A 113 -19.08 21.51 21.68
N LYS A 114 -19.10 20.39 22.40
CA LYS A 114 -19.60 20.26 23.78
C LYS A 114 -18.44 19.94 24.71
#